data_AF-A0A4R8LU29-F1
#
_entry.id   AF-A0A4R8LU29-F1
#
_cell.length_a   1.000
_cell.length_b   1.000
_cell.length_c   1.000
_cell.angle_alpha   90.00
_cell.angle_beta   90.00
_cell.angle_gamma   90.00
#
_symmetry.space_group_name_H-M   'P 1'
#
loop_
_entity.id
_entity.type
_entity.pdbx_description
1 polymer ?
#
loop_
_entity_poly.entity_id
_entity_poly.type
_entity_poly.pdbx_seq_one_letter_code
_entity_poly.pdbx_strand_id
1 'polypeptide(L)'
;MLLIQNSEPGWLNSIQSELNEAMILLDPLMDDFEQWPERMDVFTGDVRRLGHLCTSLRDEFNSIADASLAMRRIALTLSVEATRTTSDLHGLETIVGDLWKWSERMAGASKSFIGTISKVQQIARGLEQGMHEAHERVCVGRERLDEMSATLDRLHRVVTAGAPDSQ
;
A
#
# COMPACT_ATOMS: atom_id res chain seq x y z
N MET A 1 53.29 -52.53 14.32
CA MET A 1 52.35 -52.08 13.29
C MET A 1 51.29 -51.26 14.00
N LEU A 2 51.51 -49.94 14.10
CA LEU A 2 50.59 -49.02 14.79
C LEU A 2 49.53 -48.58 13.78
N LEU A 3 48.29 -49.02 14.00
CA LEU A 3 47.11 -48.48 13.34
C LEU A 3 46.92 -47.06 13.85
N ILE A 4 47.35 -46.07 13.07
CA ILE A 4 46.97 -44.68 13.29
C ILE A 4 45.51 -44.60 12.88
N GLN A 5 44.61 -44.67 13.86
CA GLN A 5 43.22 -44.25 13.69
C GLN A 5 43.26 -42.75 13.42
N ASN A 6 43.13 -42.37 12.15
CA ASN A 6 42.80 -40.99 11.79
C ASN A 6 41.36 -40.75 12.18
N SER A 7 41.15 -40.36 13.44
CA SER A 7 39.91 -39.74 13.89
C SER A 7 39.61 -38.56 12.97
N GLU A 8 38.39 -38.47 12.43
CA GLU A 8 37.96 -37.26 11.72
C GLU A 8 38.31 -36.03 12.56
N PRO A 9 39.04 -35.07 12.00
CA PRO A 9 39.51 -33.97 12.81
C PRO A 9 38.31 -33.12 13.23
N GLY A 10 38.15 -32.89 14.55
CA GLY A 10 36.94 -32.29 15.13
C GLY A 10 36.54 -30.91 14.56
N TRP A 11 37.41 -30.25 13.80
CA TRP A 11 37.08 -29.03 13.05
C TRP A 11 36.14 -29.29 11.87
N LEU A 12 36.16 -30.48 11.23
CA LEU A 12 35.21 -30.83 10.17
C LEU A 12 33.79 -30.99 10.71
N ASN A 13 33.64 -31.64 11.86
CA ASN A 13 32.35 -31.78 12.55
C ASN A 13 31.78 -30.43 13.00
N SER A 14 32.64 -29.49 13.43
CA SER A 14 32.23 -28.11 13.75
C SER A 14 31.71 -27.38 12.51
N ILE A 15 32.45 -27.43 11.40
CA ILE A 15 32.04 -26.77 10.14
C ILE A 15 30.75 -27.37 9.59
N GLN A 16 30.58 -28.69 9.65
CA GLN A 16 29.36 -29.36 9.19
C GLN A 16 28.14 -28.99 10.05
N SER A 17 28.33 -28.86 11.37
CA SER A 17 27.29 -28.38 12.28
C SER A 17 26.89 -26.93 11.99
N GLU A 18 27.87 -26.03 11.80
CA GLU A 18 27.64 -24.62 11.49
C GLU A 18 26.95 -24.43 10.13
N LEU A 19 27.33 -25.22 9.12
CA LEU A 19 26.67 -25.22 7.80
C LEU A 19 25.21 -25.69 7.89
N ASN A 20 24.95 -26.75 8.66
CA ASN A 20 23.57 -27.21 8.88
C ASN A 20 22.73 -26.16 9.61
N GLU A 21 23.28 -25.51 10.63
CA GLU A 21 22.59 -24.45 11.36
C GLU A 21 22.29 -23.24 10.44
N ALA A 22 23.25 -22.86 9.58
CA ALA A 22 23.05 -21.81 8.59
C ALA A 22 21.95 -22.15 7.56
N MET A 23 21.87 -23.41 7.10
CA MET A 23 20.80 -23.86 6.20
C MET A 23 19.43 -23.84 6.89
N ILE A 24 19.34 -24.34 8.14
CA ILE A 24 18.10 -24.33 8.93
C ILE A 24 17.57 -22.90 9.16
N LEU A 25 18.48 -21.93 9.33
CA LEU A 25 18.12 -20.51 9.49
C LEU A 25 17.72 -19.84 8.16
N LEU A 26 18.23 -20.32 7.03
CA LEU A 26 18.02 -19.72 5.71
C LEU A 26 16.66 -20.13 5.10
N ASP A 27 16.25 -21.38 5.26
CA ASP A 27 14.98 -21.90 4.73
C ASP A 27 13.75 -21.03 5.08
N PRO A 28 13.47 -20.70 6.36
CA PRO A 28 12.30 -19.88 6.69
C PRO A 28 12.40 -18.45 6.14
N LEU A 29 13.61 -17.93 5.93
CA LEU A 29 13.80 -16.63 5.29
C LEU A 29 13.46 -16.71 3.80
N MET A 30 13.83 -17.79 3.10
CA MET A 30 13.43 -17.96 1.70
C MET A 30 11.91 -18.08 1.54
N ASP A 31 11.27 -18.86 2.41
CA ASP A 31 9.81 -19.05 2.43
C ASP A 31 9.07 -17.71 2.64
N ASP A 32 9.56 -16.88 3.56
CA ASP A 32 9.00 -15.55 3.79
C ASP A 32 9.10 -14.69 2.52
N PHE A 33 10.28 -14.67 1.87
CA PHE A 33 10.53 -13.89 0.65
C PHE A 33 9.71 -14.38 -0.56
N GLU A 34 9.33 -15.67 -0.60
CA GLU A 34 8.49 -16.21 -1.67
C GLU A 34 7.04 -15.67 -1.62
N GLN A 35 6.54 -15.36 -0.41
CA GLN A 35 5.18 -14.82 -0.21
C GLN A 35 5.11 -13.30 -0.40
N TRP A 36 6.24 -12.59 -0.35
CA TRP A 36 6.28 -11.13 -0.45
C TRP A 36 5.72 -10.57 -1.78
N PRO A 37 6.07 -11.11 -2.96
CA PRO A 37 5.54 -10.63 -4.23
C PRO A 37 4.00 -10.63 -4.27
N GLU A 38 3.36 -11.73 -3.85
CA GLU A 38 1.91 -11.84 -3.82
C GLU A 38 1.28 -10.81 -2.87
N ARG A 39 1.86 -10.64 -1.66
CA ARG A 39 1.38 -9.64 -0.69
C ARG A 39 1.53 -8.22 -1.21
N MET A 40 2.61 -7.91 -1.93
CA MET A 40 2.83 -6.62 -2.55
C MET A 40 1.85 -6.36 -3.70
N ASP A 41 1.54 -7.37 -4.51
CA ASP A 41 0.56 -7.26 -5.59
C ASP A 41 -0.85 -6.99 -5.05
N VAL A 42 -1.27 -7.70 -4.00
CA VAL A 42 -2.56 -7.47 -3.32
C VAL A 42 -2.63 -6.03 -2.79
N PHE A 43 -1.61 -5.59 -2.08
CA PHE A 43 -1.56 -4.23 -1.55
C PHE A 43 -1.53 -3.18 -2.68
N THR A 44 -0.87 -3.48 -3.80
CA THR A 44 -0.92 -2.64 -5.01
C THR A 44 -2.32 -2.51 -5.57
N GLY A 45 -3.06 -3.61 -5.61
CA GLY A 45 -4.47 -3.61 -6.00
C GLY A 45 -5.30 -2.69 -5.11
N ASP A 46 -5.10 -2.77 -3.79
CA ASP A 46 -5.83 -1.95 -2.82
C ASP A 46 -5.51 -0.45 -2.95
N VAL A 47 -4.24 -0.09 -3.14
CA VAL A 47 -3.84 1.31 -3.32
C VAL A 47 -4.40 1.89 -4.62
N ARG A 48 -4.35 1.13 -5.73
CA ARG A 48 -4.97 1.55 -7.00
C ARG A 48 -6.48 1.73 -6.87
N ARG A 49 -7.14 0.79 -6.20
CA ARG A 49 -8.58 0.88 -5.91
C ARG A 49 -8.92 2.12 -5.09
N LEU A 50 -8.12 2.45 -4.09
CA LEU A 50 -8.26 3.68 -3.32
C LEU A 50 -8.12 4.92 -4.22
N GLY A 51 -7.15 4.92 -5.13
CA GLY A 51 -6.99 5.98 -6.13
C GLY A 51 -8.24 6.18 -6.99
N HIS A 52 -8.86 5.10 -7.48
CA HIS A 52 -10.12 5.16 -8.21
C HIS A 52 -11.27 5.70 -7.36
N LEU A 53 -11.43 5.20 -6.13
CA LEU A 53 -12.47 5.69 -5.21
C LEU A 53 -12.33 7.18 -4.91
N CYS A 54 -11.11 7.68 -4.76
CA CYS A 54 -10.86 9.11 -4.58
C CYS A 54 -11.29 9.93 -5.81
N THR A 55 -11.07 9.42 -7.02
CA THR A 55 -11.52 10.09 -8.25
C THR A 55 -13.04 10.13 -8.33
N SER A 56 -13.72 8.99 -8.10
CA SER A 56 -15.18 8.94 -8.07
C SER A 56 -15.76 9.88 -7.01
N LEU A 57 -15.21 9.89 -5.79
CA LEU A 57 -15.65 10.80 -4.74
C LEU A 57 -15.46 12.26 -5.13
N ARG A 58 -14.34 12.61 -5.78
CA ARG A 58 -14.12 13.97 -6.28
C ARG A 58 -15.23 14.40 -7.25
N ASP A 59 -15.63 13.53 -8.16
CA ASP A 59 -16.68 13.82 -9.14
C ASP A 59 -18.04 14.02 -8.47
N GLU A 60 -18.38 13.18 -7.48
CA GLU A 60 -19.59 13.35 -6.66
C GLU A 60 -19.59 14.69 -5.92
N PHE A 61 -18.47 15.08 -5.32
CA PHE A 61 -18.37 16.37 -4.61
C PHE A 61 -18.40 17.57 -5.55
N ASN A 62 -17.89 17.44 -6.78
CA ASN A 62 -18.07 18.46 -7.81
C ASN A 62 -19.55 18.60 -8.19
N SER A 63 -20.28 17.49 -8.34
CA SER A 63 -21.73 17.52 -8.57
C SER A 63 -22.48 18.21 -7.42
N ILE A 64 -22.10 17.95 -6.17
CA ILE A 64 -22.65 18.65 -4.99
C ILE A 64 -22.36 20.16 -5.05
N ALA A 65 -21.17 20.57 -5.51
CA ALA A 65 -20.84 21.98 -5.68
C ALA A 65 -21.72 22.62 -6.76
N ASP A 66 -21.94 21.95 -7.89
CA ASP A 66 -22.84 22.42 -8.94
C ASP A 66 -24.29 22.53 -8.46
N ALA A 67 -24.78 21.55 -7.70
CA ALA A 67 -26.08 21.60 -7.05
C ALA A 67 -26.20 22.80 -6.10
N SER A 68 -25.14 23.12 -5.34
CA SER A 68 -25.12 24.30 -4.48
C SER A 68 -25.25 25.61 -5.26
N LEU A 69 -24.60 25.70 -6.44
CA LEU A 69 -24.72 26.86 -7.33
C LEU A 69 -26.12 26.98 -7.91
N ALA A 70 -26.74 25.86 -8.31
CA ALA A 70 -28.12 25.84 -8.77
C ALA A 70 -29.09 26.31 -7.68
N MET A 71 -28.92 25.84 -6.43
CA MET A 71 -29.72 26.30 -5.29
C MET A 71 -29.59 27.81 -5.04
N ARG A 72 -28.38 28.37 -5.15
CA ARG A 72 -28.19 29.84 -5.05
C ARG A 72 -28.95 30.59 -6.13
N ARG A 73 -28.91 30.11 -7.37
CA ARG A 73 -29.63 30.73 -8.49
C ARG A 73 -31.14 30.71 -8.24
N ILE A 74 -31.67 29.57 -7.79
CA ILE A 74 -33.09 29.44 -7.44
C ILE A 74 -33.46 30.43 -6.33
N ALA A 75 -32.67 30.49 -5.25
CA ALA A 75 -32.92 31.43 -4.15
C ALA A 75 -32.96 32.89 -4.65
N LEU A 76 -32.00 33.30 -5.48
CA LEU A 76 -31.95 34.65 -6.06
C LEU A 76 -33.16 34.94 -6.97
N THR A 77 -33.52 33.99 -7.83
CA THR A 77 -34.69 34.15 -8.70
C THR A 77 -35.97 34.31 -7.88
N LEU A 78 -36.14 33.52 -6.82
CA LEU A 78 -37.27 33.65 -5.91
C LEU A 78 -37.28 34.99 -5.18
N SER A 79 -36.12 35.48 -4.71
CA SER A 79 -36.01 36.81 -4.08
C SER A 79 -36.43 37.94 -5.03
N VAL A 80 -35.95 37.91 -6.27
CA VAL A 80 -36.28 38.93 -7.29
C VAL A 80 -37.76 38.91 -7.60
N GLU A 81 -38.35 37.73 -7.75
CA GLU A 81 -39.76 37.57 -8.08
C GLU A 81 -40.69 37.99 -6.91
N ALA A 82 -40.30 37.72 -5.67
CA ALA A 82 -41.00 38.20 -4.48
C ALA A 82 -41.08 39.73 -4.45
N THR A 83 -39.93 40.37 -4.75
CA THR A 83 -39.83 41.83 -4.79
C THR A 83 -40.68 42.41 -5.92
N ARG A 84 -40.69 41.76 -7.08
CA ARG A 84 -41.44 42.20 -8.28
C ARG A 84 -42.95 42.15 -8.10
N THR A 85 -43.45 41.17 -7.36
CA THR A 85 -44.89 40.92 -7.20
C THR A 85 -45.52 41.69 -6.04
N THR A 86 -44.74 42.45 -5.27
CA THR A 86 -45.19 43.19 -4.07
C THR A 86 -46.08 42.35 -3.15
N SER A 87 -45.88 41.03 -3.15
CA SER A 87 -46.70 40.09 -2.40
C SER A 87 -46.08 39.89 -1.03
N ASP A 88 -46.90 39.99 0.02
CA ASP A 88 -46.52 39.70 1.40
C ASP A 88 -46.35 38.18 1.56
N LEU A 89 -45.25 37.66 1.02
CA LEU A 89 -44.89 36.25 1.02
C LEU A 89 -43.89 35.98 2.15
N HIS A 90 -44.30 36.24 3.39
CA HIS A 90 -43.51 35.98 4.60
C HIS A 90 -42.90 34.55 4.65
N GLY A 91 -43.59 33.56 4.06
CA GLY A 91 -43.06 32.20 3.94
C GLY A 91 -41.94 32.02 2.89
N LEU A 92 -41.94 32.83 1.84
CA LEU A 92 -40.97 32.72 0.74
C LEU A 92 -39.60 33.28 1.13
N GLU A 93 -39.55 34.35 1.93
CA GLU A 93 -38.30 34.88 2.48
C GLU A 93 -37.56 33.83 3.34
N THR A 94 -38.32 33.07 4.13
CA THR A 94 -37.77 31.97 4.94
C THR A 94 -37.18 30.88 4.04
N ILE A 95 -37.91 30.47 2.99
CA ILE A 95 -37.45 29.46 2.03
C ILE A 95 -36.18 29.92 1.31
N VAL A 96 -36.14 31.17 0.84
CA VAL A 96 -34.96 31.77 0.19
C VAL A 96 -33.77 31.76 1.15
N GLY A 97 -33.96 32.20 2.40
CA GLY A 97 -32.92 32.25 3.41
C GLY A 97 -32.36 30.86 3.73
N ASP A 98 -33.22 29.85 3.80
CA ASP A 98 -32.82 28.48 4.01
C ASP A 98 -32.07 27.91 2.80
N LEU A 99 -32.57 28.11 1.58
CA LEU A 99 -31.87 27.71 0.36
C LEU A 99 -30.46 28.32 0.29
N TRP A 100 -30.33 29.59 0.66
CA TRP A 100 -29.04 30.28 0.72
C TRP A 100 -28.10 29.60 1.73
N LYS A 101 -28.54 29.38 2.97
CA LYS A 101 -27.75 28.71 4.02
C LYS A 101 -27.34 27.30 3.62
N TRP A 102 -28.27 26.52 3.05
CA TRP A 102 -27.98 25.16 2.56
C TRP A 102 -26.94 25.19 1.44
N SER A 103 -27.04 26.12 0.49
CA SER A 103 -26.05 26.25 -0.57
C SER A 103 -24.65 26.58 -0.06
N GLU A 104 -24.53 27.47 0.94
CA GLU A 104 -23.24 27.83 1.55
C GLU A 104 -22.63 26.64 2.28
N ARG A 105 -23.44 25.90 3.05
CA ARG A 105 -22.99 24.68 3.73
C ARG A 105 -22.53 23.62 2.74
N MET A 106 -23.28 23.39 1.66
CA MET A 106 -22.92 22.41 0.63
C MET A 106 -21.61 22.79 -0.09
N ALA A 107 -21.47 24.06 -0.48
CA ALA A 107 -20.24 24.55 -1.11
C ALA A 107 -19.03 24.43 -0.17
N GLY A 108 -19.20 24.79 1.10
CA GLY A 108 -18.16 24.66 2.12
C GLY A 108 -17.75 23.21 2.37
N ALA A 109 -18.74 22.31 2.53
CA ALA A 109 -18.50 20.89 2.72
C ALA A 109 -17.78 20.28 1.50
N SER A 110 -18.27 20.54 0.29
CA SER A 110 -17.64 20.05 -0.95
C SER A 110 -16.18 20.48 -1.05
N LYS A 111 -15.87 21.76 -0.80
CA LYS A 111 -14.48 22.25 -0.81
C LYS A 111 -13.60 21.55 0.22
N SER A 112 -14.12 21.34 1.43
CA SER A 112 -13.40 20.62 2.50
C SER A 112 -13.10 19.18 2.10
N PHE A 113 -14.11 18.47 1.59
CA PHE A 113 -13.97 17.08 1.15
C PHE A 113 -13.01 16.92 -0.03
N ILE A 114 -13.08 17.79 -1.04
CA ILE A 114 -12.13 17.80 -2.16
C ILE A 114 -10.69 17.98 -1.67
N GLY A 115 -10.48 18.85 -0.66
CA GLY A 115 -9.18 19.02 -0.01
C GLY A 115 -8.69 17.74 0.66
N THR A 116 -9.56 17.06 1.42
CA THR A 116 -9.24 15.77 2.06
C THR A 116 -8.95 14.67 1.05
N ILE A 117 -9.78 14.53 0.00
CA ILE A 117 -9.58 13.56 -1.08
C ILE A 117 -8.22 13.79 -1.76
N SER A 118 -7.84 15.03 -1.99
CA SER A 118 -6.55 15.36 -2.61
C SER A 118 -5.36 14.92 -1.73
N LYS A 119 -5.48 15.04 -0.40
CA LYS A 119 -4.47 14.51 0.53
C LYS A 119 -4.40 12.98 0.48
N VAL A 120 -5.56 12.31 0.45
CA VAL A 120 -5.61 10.84 0.33
C VAL A 120 -4.99 10.37 -0.98
N GLN A 121 -5.25 11.05 -2.10
CA GLN A 121 -4.59 10.74 -3.38
C GLN A 121 -3.07 10.94 -3.33
N GLN A 122 -2.59 11.98 -2.64
CA GLN A 122 -1.16 12.19 -2.45
C GLN A 122 -0.53 11.04 -1.63
N ILE A 123 -1.20 10.61 -0.56
CA ILE A 123 -0.77 9.47 0.25
C ILE A 123 -0.76 8.19 -0.60
N ALA A 124 -1.82 7.93 -1.36
CA ALA A 124 -1.91 6.76 -2.24
C ALA A 124 -0.74 6.71 -3.24
N ARG A 125 -0.40 7.84 -3.89
CA ARG A 125 0.77 7.92 -4.79
C ARG A 125 2.09 7.66 -4.05
N GLY A 126 2.22 8.17 -2.83
CA GLY A 126 3.39 7.89 -1.99
C GLY A 126 3.51 6.41 -1.63
N LEU A 127 2.39 5.74 -1.38
CA LEU A 127 2.34 4.30 -1.13
C LEU A 127 2.73 3.51 -2.38
N GLU A 128 2.19 3.86 -3.56
CA GLU A 128 2.55 3.21 -4.83
C GLU A 128 4.06 3.27 -5.08
N GLN A 129 4.68 4.44 -4.86
CA GLN A 129 6.12 4.59 -4.99
C GLN A 129 6.89 3.75 -3.94
N GLY A 130 6.50 3.85 -2.67
CA GLY A 130 7.17 3.11 -1.59
C GLY A 130 7.09 1.60 -1.77
N MET A 131 6.00 1.10 -2.35
CA MET A 131 5.86 -0.30 -2.70
C MET A 131 6.72 -0.72 -3.88
N HIS A 132 6.85 0.13 -4.91
CA HIS A 132 7.75 -0.16 -6.02
C HIS A 132 9.18 -0.32 -5.51
N GLU A 133 9.63 0.58 -4.64
CA GLU A 133 10.93 0.50 -3.98
C GLU A 133 11.06 -0.74 -3.08
N ALA A 134 9.99 -1.10 -2.34
CA ALA A 134 9.98 -2.31 -1.51
C ALA A 134 10.06 -3.57 -2.37
N HIS A 135 9.32 -3.63 -3.48
CA HIS A 135 9.34 -4.76 -4.42
C HIS A 135 10.73 -4.96 -5.02
N GLU A 136 11.38 -3.88 -5.49
CA GLU A 136 12.76 -3.96 -5.97
C GLU A 136 13.73 -4.49 -4.91
N ARG A 137 13.62 -4.00 -3.67
CA ARG A 137 14.47 -4.47 -2.56
C ARG A 137 14.24 -5.92 -2.21
N VAL A 138 12.99 -6.39 -2.25
CA VAL A 138 12.64 -7.79 -2.01
C VAL A 138 13.21 -8.67 -3.12
N CYS A 139 13.07 -8.28 -4.39
CA CYS A 139 13.63 -9.03 -5.52
C CYS A 139 15.15 -9.16 -5.41
N VAL A 140 15.86 -8.07 -5.15
CA VAL A 140 17.32 -8.09 -4.93
C VAL A 140 17.69 -8.91 -3.69
N GLY A 141 16.89 -8.82 -2.61
CA GLY A 141 17.09 -9.62 -1.40
C GLY A 141 16.96 -11.12 -1.67
N ARG A 142 15.95 -11.51 -2.45
CA ARG A 142 15.73 -12.90 -2.88
C ARG A 142 16.88 -13.42 -3.73
N GLU A 143 17.33 -12.67 -4.73
CA GLU A 143 18.48 -13.08 -5.58
C GLU A 143 19.73 -13.36 -4.73
N ARG A 144 19.99 -12.54 -3.71
CA ARG A 144 21.12 -12.76 -2.78
C ARG A 144 20.92 -13.98 -1.88
N LEU A 145 19.71 -14.24 -1.42
CA LEU A 145 19.40 -15.44 -0.64
C LEU A 145 19.57 -16.70 -1.48
N ASP A 146 19.14 -16.68 -2.74
CA ASP A 146 19.33 -17.77 -3.70
C ASP A 146 20.83 -18.05 -3.94
N GLU A 147 21.65 -17.00 -4.09
CA GLU A 147 23.12 -17.11 -4.20
C GLU A 147 23.77 -17.68 -2.92
N MET A 148 23.31 -17.24 -1.74
CA MET A 148 23.79 -17.74 -0.45
C MET A 148 23.43 -19.22 -0.26
N SER A 149 22.19 -19.61 -0.57
CA SER A 149 21.73 -21.00 -0.54
C SER A 149 22.57 -21.88 -1.45
N ALA A 150 22.76 -21.46 -2.71
CA ALA A 150 23.59 -22.18 -3.67
C ALA A 150 25.06 -22.30 -3.21
N THR A 151 25.59 -21.30 -2.50
CA THR A 151 26.95 -21.33 -1.94
C THR A 151 27.05 -22.29 -0.76
N LEU A 152 26.08 -22.27 0.16
CA LEU A 152 26.01 -23.20 1.29
C LEU A 152 25.86 -24.64 0.80
N ASP A 153 25.04 -24.90 -0.21
CA ASP A 153 24.90 -26.22 -0.83
C ASP A 153 26.19 -26.73 -1.48
N ARG A 154 26.97 -25.83 -2.09
CA ARG A 154 28.29 -26.19 -2.64
C ARG A 154 29.27 -26.49 -1.53
N LEU A 155 29.31 -25.68 -0.47
CA LEU A 155 30.19 -25.89 0.69
C LEU A 155 29.83 -27.19 1.42
N HIS A 156 28.55 -27.44 1.66
CA HIS A 156 28.07 -28.67 2.28
C HIS A 156 28.52 -29.89 1.47
N ARG A 157 28.30 -29.90 0.14
CA ARG A 157 28.76 -30.98 -0.73
C ARG A 157 30.28 -31.21 -0.69
N VAL A 158 31.07 -30.13 -0.65
CA VAL A 158 32.54 -30.23 -0.57
C VAL A 158 32.98 -30.81 0.78
N VAL A 159 32.36 -30.37 1.88
CA VAL A 159 32.66 -30.87 3.23
C VAL A 159 32.24 -32.34 3.37
N THR A 160 31.08 -32.73 2.83
CA THR A 160 30.61 -34.13 2.86
C THR A 160 31.39 -35.05 1.92
N ALA A 161 31.84 -34.56 0.76
CA ALA A 161 32.65 -35.36 -0.18
C ALA A 161 34.13 -35.44 0.24
N GLY A 162 34.59 -34.55 1.11
CA GLY A 162 35.92 -34.56 1.70
C GLY A 162 36.08 -35.50 2.90
N ALA A 163 35.00 -36.11 3.39
CA ALA A 163 35.07 -37.20 4.36
C ALA A 163 35.62 -38.45 3.64
N PRO A 164 36.85 -38.92 3.96
CA PRO A 164 37.40 -40.08 3.28
C PRO A 164 36.56 -41.31 3.61
N ASP A 165 35.99 -41.93 2.58
CA ASP A 165 35.45 -43.30 2.63
C ASP A 165 36.48 -44.19 3.33
N SER A 166 36.18 -44.55 4.57
CA SER A 166 37.00 -45.46 5.35
C SER A 166 36.63 -46.89 4.92
N GLN A 167 37.26 -47.35 3.84
CA GLN A 167 37.45 -48.79 3.57
C GLN A 167 38.85 -49.21 4.02
#